data_AF-A0AA42YRV2-F1
#
_entry.id   AF-A0AA42YRV2-F1
#
_cell.length_a   1.000
_cell.length_b   1.000
_cell.length_c   1.000
_cell.angle_alpha   90.00
_cell.angle_beta   90.00
_cell.angle_gamma   90.00
#
_symmetry.space_group_name_H-M   'P 1'
#
loop_
_entity.id
_entity.type
_entity.pdbx_description
1 polymer ?
#
loop_
_entity_poly.entity_id
_entity_poly.type
_entity_poly.pdbx_seq_one_letter_code
_entity_poly.pdbx_strand_id
1 'polypeptide(L)' 'MEKNAEDYQVEYKNITLKTTDGSTIYGQINIGENKRVSDIFTSNESLFVVMVDVSYKENVGKTIFINKRHIVWAEPDEL' A
#
# COMPACT_ATOMS: atom_id res chain seq x y z
N MET A 1 20.60 8.97 -10.15
CA MET A 1 19.68 9.82 -10.93
C MET A 1 18.51 10.12 -10.03
N GLU A 2 18.28 11.39 -9.70
CA GLU A 2 17.06 11.81 -9.00
C GLU A 2 15.88 11.60 -9.96
N LYS A 3 14.89 10.81 -9.56
CA LYS A 3 13.63 10.71 -10.31
C LYS A 3 12.91 12.06 -10.19
N ASN A 4 12.68 12.73 -11.31
CA ASN A 4 11.84 13.93 -11.36
C ASN A 4 10.38 13.57 -11.02
N ALA A 5 9.66 14.48 -10.37
CA ALA A 5 8.25 14.27 -10.01
C ALA A 5 7.34 13.99 -11.24
N GLU A 6 7.78 14.38 -12.44
CA GLU A 6 7.06 14.17 -13.70
C GLU A 6 7.10 12.71 -14.20
N ASP A 7 8.03 11.88 -13.73
CA ASP A 7 8.11 10.44 -14.07
C ASP A 7 7.31 9.55 -13.10
N TYR A 8 6.58 10.15 -12.15
CA TYR A 8 5.82 9.41 -11.15
C TYR A 8 4.51 8.87 -11.74
N GLN A 9 4.52 7.60 -12.16
CA GLN A 9 3.33 6.90 -12.62
C GLN A 9 2.37 6.64 -11.46
N VAL A 10 1.10 6.95 -11.69
CA VAL A 10 0.04 6.83 -10.68
C VAL A 10 -1.05 5.90 -11.19
N GLU A 11 -1.16 4.74 -10.56
CA GLU A 11 -2.30 3.84 -10.70
C GLU A 11 -2.67 3.34 -9.30
N TYR A 12 -3.81 3.80 -8.79
CA TYR A 12 -4.27 3.39 -7.47
C TYR A 12 -5.12 2.13 -7.53
N LYS A 13 -4.84 1.19 -6.63
CA LYS A 13 -5.67 0.02 -6.37
C LYS A 13 -6.16 0.03 -4.94
N ASN A 14 -7.45 -0.24 -4.76
CA ASN A 14 -8.03 -0.46 -3.44
C ASN A 14 -7.54 -1.81 -2.92
N ILE A 15 -7.10 -1.81 -1.67
CA ILE A 15 -6.61 -3.00 -0.99
C ILE A 15 -7.14 -3.06 0.44
N THR A 16 -7.27 -4.29 0.91
CA THR A 16 -7.47 -4.60 2.33
C THR A 16 -6.22 -5.27 2.88
N LEU A 17 -5.79 -4.83 4.07
CA LEU A 17 -4.57 -5.32 4.73
C LEU A 17 -4.84 -5.69 6.18
N LYS A 18 -4.23 -6.80 6.62
CA LYS A 18 -4.24 -7.24 8.02
C LYS A 18 -2.84 -7.17 8.62
N THR A 19 -2.72 -6.56 9.80
CA THR A 19 -1.46 -6.48 10.54
C THR A 19 -1.37 -7.47 11.69
N THR A 20 -0.15 -7.68 12.16
CA THR A 20 0.22 -8.58 13.28
C THR A 20 -0.40 -8.21 14.62
N ASP A 21 -0.80 -6.94 14.81
CA ASP A 21 -1.54 -6.47 15.99
C ASP A 21 -3.06 -6.74 15.90
N GLY A 22 -3.53 -7.38 14.81
CA GLY A 22 -4.94 -7.68 14.57
C GLY A 22 -5.72 -6.58 13.87
N SER A 23 -5.13 -5.41 13.59
CA SER A 23 -5.78 -4.32 12.86
C SER A 23 -6.06 -4.71 11.39
N THR A 24 -7.25 -4.36 10.90
CA THR A 24 -7.58 -4.40 9.46
C THR A 24 -7.63 -2.97 8.93
N ILE A 25 -6.94 -2.71 7.82
CA ILE A 25 -6.76 -1.39 7.24
C ILE A 25 -7.26 -1.44 5.79
N TYR A 26 -8.09 -0.47 5.43
CA TYR A 26 -8.61 -0.29 4.08
C TYR A 26 -8.02 0.97 3.48
N GLY A 27 -7.70 0.96 2.19
CA GLY A 27 -7.23 2.16 1.51
C GLY A 27 -6.66 1.84 0.14
N GLN A 28 -5.89 2.78 -0.39
CA GLN A 28 -5.35 2.70 -1.74
C GLN A 28 -3.83 2.60 -1.73
N ILE A 29 -3.30 1.82 -2.67
CA ILE A 29 -1.85 1.73 -2.92
C ILE A 29 -1.57 2.17 -4.36
N ASN A 30 -0.52 2.98 -4.55
CA ASN A 30 -0.05 3.28 -5.90
C ASN A 30 0.79 2.12 -6.42
N ILE A 31 0.35 1.46 -7.49
CA ILE A 31 1.12 0.39 -8.14
C ILE A 31 2.14 0.94 -9.14
N GLY A 32 1.94 2.15 -9.66
CA GLY A 32 2.88 2.84 -10.55
C GLY A 32 3.30 1.97 -11.74
N GLU A 33 4.61 1.71 -11.89
CA GLU A 33 5.15 0.84 -12.94
C GLU A 33 4.96 -0.67 -12.66
N ASN A 34 4.54 -1.04 -11.44
CA ASN A 34 4.28 -2.44 -11.10
C ASN A 34 3.00 -2.90 -11.79
N LYS A 35 3.03 -4.11 -12.34
CA LYS A 35 1.85 -4.69 -13.01
C LYS A 35 0.83 -5.24 -12.03
N ARG A 36 1.24 -5.56 -10.79
CA ARG A 36 0.41 -6.22 -9.78
C ARG A 36 0.65 -5.68 -8.38
N VAL A 37 -0.40 -5.70 -7.58
CA VAL A 37 -0.35 -5.38 -6.14
C VAL A 37 0.67 -6.27 -5.42
N SER A 38 0.73 -7.56 -5.75
CA SER A 38 1.66 -8.53 -5.14
C SER A 38 3.12 -8.10 -5.22
N ASP A 39 3.51 -7.48 -6.34
CA ASP A 39 4.91 -7.14 -6.62
C ASP A 39 5.44 -6.12 -5.60
N ILE A 40 4.56 -5.24 -5.12
CA ILE A 40 4.87 -4.24 -4.09
C ILE A 40 5.20 -4.91 -2.76
N PHE A 41 4.53 -6.00 -2.41
CA PHE A 41 4.73 -6.70 -1.13
C PHE A 41 5.86 -7.71 -1.17
N THR A 42 6.15 -8.32 -2.33
CA THR A 42 7.20 -9.33 -2.48
C THR A 42 8.58 -8.74 -2.77
N SER A 43 8.67 -7.51 -3.27
CA SER A 43 9.95 -6.82 -3.43
C SER A 43 10.60 -6.49 -2.08
N ASN A 44 11.91 -6.71 -1.97
CA ASN A 44 12.72 -6.38 -0.78
C ASN A 44 13.37 -5.00 -0.85
N GLU A 45 13.13 -4.22 -1.91
CA GLU A 45 13.78 -2.91 -2.11
C GLU A 45 13.31 -1.85 -1.09
N SER A 46 12.07 -1.97 -0.61
CA SER A 46 11.52 -1.13 0.46
C SER A 46 10.85 -2.00 1.52
N LEU A 47 11.16 -1.75 2.79
CA LEU A 47 10.48 -2.38 3.92
C LEU A 47 9.13 -1.74 4.26
N PHE A 48 8.79 -0.62 3.64
CA PHE A 48 7.54 0.10 3.90
C PHE A 48 6.66 0.16 2.67
N VAL A 49 5.36 0.11 2.92
CA VAL A 49 4.30 0.34 1.94
C VAL A 49 3.60 1.64 2.32
N VAL A 50 3.34 2.47 1.32
CA VAL A 50 2.58 3.71 1.48
C VAL A 50 1.14 3.45 1.07
N MET A 51 0.20 3.63 2.00
CA MET A 51 -1.23 3.62 1.70
C MET A 51 -1.78 5.04 1.83
N VAL A 52 -2.69 5.40 0.92
CA VAL A 52 -3.40 6.69 0.91
C VAL A 52 -4.90 6.46 1.03
N ASP A 53 -5.64 7.53 1.32
CA ASP A 53 -7.09 7.49 1.55
C ASP A 53 -7.50 6.36 2.52
N VAL A 54 -6.73 6.21 3.59
CA VAL A 54 -6.91 5.09 4.50
C VAL A 54 -8.13 5.28 5.38
N SER A 55 -8.91 4.22 5.51
CA SER A 55 -9.95 4.04 6.53
C SER A 55 -9.48 3.02 7.58
N TYR A 56 -9.23 3.51 8.80
CA TYR A 56 -8.80 2.71 9.95
C TYR A 56 -9.24 3.35 11.27
N LYS A 57 -10.13 2.67 12.01
CA LYS A 57 -10.77 3.20 13.24
C LYS A 57 -11.41 4.57 12.94
N GLU A 58 -11.05 5.61 13.68
CA GLU A 58 -11.52 6.99 13.48
C GLU A 58 -10.64 7.77 12.47
N ASN A 59 -9.62 7.14 11.89
CA ASN A 59 -8.77 7.77 10.88
C ASN A 59 -9.34 7.48 9.50
N VAL A 60 -9.80 8.53 8.81
CA VAL A 60 -10.27 8.47 7.43
C VAL A 60 -9.47 9.50 6.61
N GLY A 61 -9.14 9.16 5.36
CA GLY A 61 -8.49 10.07 4.41
C GLY A 61 -7.01 10.36 4.70
N LYS A 62 -6.34 9.53 5.51
CA LYS A 62 -4.92 9.72 5.86
C LYS A 62 -3.99 8.92 4.96
N THR A 63 -2.76 9.41 4.83
CA THR A 63 -1.62 8.65 4.31
C THR A 63 -0.90 7.98 5.47
N ILE A 64 -0.62 6.69 5.36
CA ILE A 64 0.15 5.95 6.37
C ILE A 64 1.27 5.13 5.71
N PHE A 65 2.30 4.87 6.51
CA PHE A 65 3.44 4.03 6.15
C PHE A 65 3.38 2.74 6.98
N ILE A 66 3.27 1.60 6.31
CA ILE A 66 3.18 0.29 6.97
C ILE A 66 4.45 -0.49 6.71
N ASN A 67 5.11 -0.95 7.78
CA ASN A 67 6.25 -1.84 7.64
C ASN A 67 5.77 -3.25 7.24
N LYS A 68 6.30 -3.79 6.14
CA LYS A 68 5.94 -5.10 5.58
C LYS A 68 6.07 -6.25 6.57
N ARG A 69 7.00 -6.17 7.51
CA ARG A 69 7.21 -7.20 8.55
C ARG A 69 6.05 -7.34 9.51
N HIS A 70 5.17 -6.34 9.56
CA HIS A 70 3.98 -6.35 10.40
C HIS A 70 2.71 -6.71 9.62
N ILE A 71 2.81 -7.04 8.33
CA ILE A 71 1.69 -7.45 7.49
C ILE A 71 1.55 -8.97 7.59
N VAL A 72 0.33 -9.44 7.85
CA VAL A 72 -0.04 -10.86 7.84
C VAL A 72 -0.51 -11.27 6.45
N TRP A 73 -1.42 -10.47 5.87
CA TRP A 73 -1.91 -10.64 4.51
C TRP A 73 -2.38 -9.30 3.94
N ALA A 74 -2.43 -9.22 2.61
CA ALA A 74 -3.00 -8.13 1.85
C ALA A 74 -3.68 -8.68 0.61
N GLU A 75 -4.81 -8.10 0.21
CA GLU A 75 -5.56 -8.48 -0.98
C GLU A 75 -6.08 -7.24 -1.72
N PRO A 76 -6.17 -7.27 -3.07
CA PRO A 76 -6.89 -6.27 -3.83
C PRO A 76 -8.40 -6.43 -3.63
N ASP A 77 -9.14 -5.32 -3.59
CA ASP A 77 -10.60 -5.36 -3.40
C ASP A 77 -11.37 -5.78 -4.68
N GLU A 78 -10.72 -5.73 -5.86
CA GLU A 78 -11.27 -6.22 -7.14
C GLU A 78 -10.64 -7.57 -7.52
N LEU A 79 -11.49 -8.58 -7.77
CA LEU A 79 -11.13 -9.94 -8.23
C LEU A 79 -10.81 -10.00 -9.73
#